data_AF-A0A536SUZ7-F1
#
_entry.id   AF-A0A536SUZ7-F1
#
_cell.length_a   1.000
_cell.length_b   1.000
_cell.length_c   1.000
_cell.angle_alpha   90.00
_cell.angle_beta   90.00
_cell.angle_gamma   90.00
#
_symmetry.space_group_name_H-M   'P 1'
#
loop_
_entity.id
_entity.type
_entity.pdbx_description
1 polymer ?
#
loop_
_entity_poly.entity_id
_entity_poly.type
_entity_poly.pdbx_seq_one_letter_code
_entity_poly.pdbx_strand_id
1 'polypeptide(L)'
;MFRLANEIPDGAVIGARGPFGVFAPDNALNRWFRDAYQKKFDSPPSYASYVMSQAILGLKAAAEKAMAKNPKPSGEDIVTALEKLEFEAPSGTVKMSLAKGHQAVQENAIGRFKLQGGKATIVDVKRYPPECVNPPEGTTAAKWIEAGFPGAKC
;
A
#
# COMPACT_ATOMS: atom_id res chain seq x y z
N MET A 1 6.33 0.45 14.76
CA MET A 1 7.73 0.68 15.17
C MET A 1 7.90 1.89 16.08
N PHE A 2 7.46 3.10 15.69
CA PHE A 2 7.83 4.33 16.42
C PHE A 2 7.46 4.35 17.91
N ARG A 3 6.33 3.75 18.29
CA ARG A 3 5.90 3.66 19.70
C ARG A 3 6.68 2.64 20.54
N LEU A 4 7.34 1.68 19.90
CA LEU A 4 8.05 0.57 20.54
C LEU A 4 9.55 0.62 20.20
N ALA A 5 10.07 1.82 19.87
CA ALA A 5 11.43 1.97 19.34
C ALA A 5 12.51 1.39 20.25
N ASN A 6 12.33 1.49 21.57
CA ASN A 6 13.30 1.00 22.57
C ASN A 6 13.10 -0.48 22.91
N GLU A 7 12.06 -1.12 22.37
CA GLU A 7 11.70 -2.51 22.65
C GLU A 7 11.98 -3.45 21.48
N ILE A 8 12.12 -2.90 20.27
CA ILE A 8 12.41 -3.70 19.07
C ILE A 8 13.93 -3.96 19.00
N PRO A 9 14.37 -5.22 18.95
CA PRO A 9 15.79 -5.52 18.80
C PRO A 9 16.35 -5.05 17.45
N ASP A 10 17.59 -4.55 17.46
CA ASP A 10 18.35 -4.28 16.24
C ASP A 10 18.42 -5.55 15.37
N GLY A 11 18.23 -5.38 14.06
CA GLY A 11 18.21 -6.47 13.10
C GLY A 11 16.86 -7.19 12.95
N ALA A 12 15.86 -6.89 13.79
CA ALA A 12 14.52 -7.48 13.65
C ALA A 12 13.94 -7.22 12.25
N VAL A 13 13.44 -8.26 11.59
CA VAL A 13 12.84 -8.15 10.26
C VAL A 13 11.47 -7.48 10.37
N ILE A 14 11.30 -6.34 9.71
CA ILE A 14 10.07 -5.56 9.67
C ILE A 14 9.60 -5.50 8.23
N GLY A 15 8.33 -5.84 8.03
CA GLY A 15 7.63 -5.71 6.76
C GLY A 15 6.13 -5.82 6.99
N ALA A 16 5.36 -5.45 5.98
CA ALA A 16 3.93 -5.66 5.90
C ALA A 16 3.53 -5.61 4.42
N ARG A 17 2.33 -6.09 4.08
CA ARG A 17 1.86 -5.98 2.70
C ARG A 17 1.79 -4.51 2.29
N GLY A 18 2.49 -4.13 1.22
CA GLY A 18 2.47 -2.77 0.68
C GLY A 18 3.60 -1.87 1.20
N PRO A 19 4.02 -0.85 0.44
CA PRO A 19 5.08 0.07 0.83
C PRO A 19 4.50 1.21 1.68
N PHE A 20 4.19 0.92 2.95
CA PHE A 20 3.54 1.88 3.84
C PHE A 20 4.48 2.44 4.91
N GLY A 21 4.12 3.60 5.48
CA GLY A 21 4.87 4.17 6.59
C GLY A 21 6.29 4.55 6.20
N VAL A 22 7.27 3.93 6.85
CA VAL A 22 8.70 4.10 6.57
C VAL A 22 9.11 3.56 5.20
N PHE A 23 8.31 2.67 4.61
CA PHE A 23 8.57 2.12 3.28
C PHE A 23 7.90 2.93 2.16
N ALA A 24 7.03 3.89 2.50
CA ALA A 24 6.30 4.67 1.51
C ALA A 24 7.25 5.52 0.66
N PRO A 25 7.05 5.56 -0.68
CA PRO A 25 7.89 6.35 -1.57
C PRO A 25 7.75 7.85 -1.28
N ASP A 26 8.78 8.62 -1.60
CA ASP A 26 8.67 10.08 -1.52
C ASP A 26 7.89 10.61 -2.73
N ASN A 27 6.63 10.98 -2.50
CA ASN A 27 5.76 11.59 -3.49
C ASN A 27 4.90 12.69 -2.85
N ALA A 28 4.22 13.49 -3.67
CA ALA A 28 3.43 14.64 -3.20
C ALA A 28 2.33 14.23 -2.22
N LEU A 29 1.64 13.11 -2.46
CA LEU A 29 0.59 12.59 -1.57
C LEU A 29 1.16 12.12 -0.24
N ASN A 30 2.33 11.48 -0.22
CA ASN A 30 2.98 11.03 1.00
C ASN A 30 3.47 12.20 1.85
N ARG A 31 4.09 13.22 1.23
CA ARG A 31 4.49 14.45 1.93
C ARG A 31 3.28 15.14 2.54
N TRP A 32 2.23 15.36 1.75
CA TRP A 32 0.97 15.93 2.23
C TRP A 32 0.37 15.11 3.40
N PHE A 33 0.27 13.80 3.24
CA PHE A 33 -0.36 12.93 4.23
C PHE A 33 0.41 12.92 5.55
N ARG A 34 1.75 12.81 5.50
CA ARG A 34 2.60 12.83 6.68
C ARG A 34 2.52 14.16 7.42
N ASP A 35 2.59 15.28 6.68
CA ASP A 35 2.51 16.62 7.26
C ASP A 35 1.15 16.88 7.91
N ALA A 36 0.06 16.55 7.22
CA ALA A 36 -1.29 16.73 7.73
C ALA A 36 -1.55 15.84 8.96
N TYR A 37 -1.10 14.59 8.92
CA TYR A 37 -1.28 13.65 10.03
C TYR A 37 -0.46 14.08 11.26
N GLN A 38 0.81 14.47 11.09
CA GLN A 38 1.63 14.99 12.18
C GLN A 38 1.01 16.24 12.81
N LYS A 39 0.58 17.21 12.00
CA LYS A 39 -0.07 18.43 12.52
C LYS A 39 -1.33 18.14 13.32
N LYS A 40 -2.08 17.09 12.96
CA LYS A 40 -3.35 16.75 13.60
C LYS A 40 -3.20 15.88 14.84
N PHE A 41 -2.25 14.95 14.83
CA PHE A 41 -2.16 13.88 15.83
C PHE A 41 -0.83 13.86 16.60
N ASP A 42 0.08 14.78 16.29
CA ASP A 42 1.42 14.88 16.87
C ASP A 42 2.21 13.57 16.83
N SER A 43 2.01 12.78 15.78
CA SER A 43 2.64 11.49 15.57
C SER A 43 2.76 11.20 14.08
N PRO A 44 3.75 10.41 13.63
CA PRO A 44 3.76 9.89 12.28
C PRO A 44 2.55 8.96 12.03
N PRO A 45 2.04 8.89 10.78
CA PRO A 45 0.94 8.01 10.43
C PRO A 45 1.31 6.52 10.60
N SER A 46 0.36 5.76 11.15
CA SER A 46 0.49 4.32 11.30
C SER A 46 0.24 3.59 9.98
N TYR A 47 0.61 2.31 9.89
CA TYR A 47 0.27 1.44 8.76
C TYR A 47 -1.23 1.49 8.43
N ALA A 48 -2.10 1.32 9.45
CA ALA A 48 -3.55 1.36 9.25
C ALA A 48 -4.03 2.72 8.72
N SER A 49 -3.41 3.82 9.15
CA SER A 49 -3.71 5.16 8.66
C SER A 49 -3.36 5.33 7.18
N TYR A 50 -2.24 4.74 6.74
CA TYR A 50 -1.90 4.69 5.31
C TYR A 50 -2.93 3.88 4.51
N VAL A 51 -3.33 2.69 4.99
CA VAL A 51 -4.32 1.85 4.31
C VAL A 51 -5.66 2.60 4.18
N MET A 52 -6.11 3.30 5.22
CA MET A 52 -7.33 4.10 5.15
C MET A 52 -7.21 5.30 4.21
N SER A 53 -6.07 6.00 4.21
CA SER A 53 -5.84 7.09 3.26
C SER A 53 -5.89 6.59 1.82
N GLN A 54 -5.26 5.46 1.54
CA GLN A 54 -5.32 4.80 0.23
C GLN A 54 -6.77 4.42 -0.15
N ALA A 55 -7.54 3.84 0.77
CA ALA A 55 -8.93 3.46 0.51
C ALA A 55 -9.81 4.67 0.15
N ILE A 56 -9.66 5.78 0.87
CA ILE A 56 -10.39 7.03 0.61
C ILE A 56 -10.02 7.60 -0.76
N LEU A 57 -8.73 7.61 -1.10
CA LEU A 57 -8.25 8.09 -2.40
C LEU A 57 -8.71 7.19 -3.56
N GLY A 58 -8.76 5.88 -3.34
CA GLY A 58 -9.31 4.92 -4.32
C GLY A 58 -10.81 5.16 -4.56
N LEU A 59 -11.60 5.35 -3.50
CA LEU A 59 -13.02 5.69 -3.60
C LEU A 59 -13.22 7.01 -4.35
N LYS A 60 -12.44 8.04 -4.01
CA LYS A 60 -12.47 9.33 -4.71
C LYS A 60 -12.17 9.17 -6.20
N ALA A 61 -11.10 8.48 -6.56
CA ALA A 61 -10.71 8.27 -7.94
C ALA A 61 -11.78 7.50 -8.75
N ALA A 62 -12.39 6.48 -8.15
CA ALA A 62 -13.49 5.75 -8.75
C ALA A 62 -14.73 6.63 -8.94
N ALA A 63 -15.10 7.44 -7.94
CA ALA A 63 -16.20 8.37 -8.03
C ALA A 63 -15.98 9.43 -9.11
N GLU A 64 -14.79 10.03 -9.20
CA GLU A 64 -14.47 11.02 -10.23
C GLU A 64 -14.52 10.41 -11.64
N LYS A 65 -14.03 9.17 -11.81
CA LYS A 65 -14.14 8.44 -13.07
C LYS A 65 -15.59 8.14 -13.44
N ALA A 66 -16.45 7.80 -12.47
CA ALA A 66 -17.88 7.60 -12.69
C ALA A 66 -18.59 8.92 -13.04
N MET A 67 -18.21 10.02 -12.37
CA MET A 67 -18.77 11.36 -12.58
C MET A 67 -18.57 11.90 -14.00
N ALA A 68 -17.51 11.48 -14.68
CA ALA A 68 -17.28 11.81 -16.08
C ALA A 68 -18.41 11.33 -17.02
N LYS A 69 -19.20 10.32 -16.60
CA LYS A 69 -20.35 9.79 -17.34
C LYS A 69 -21.70 10.20 -16.74
N ASN A 70 -21.77 10.24 -15.41
CA ASN A 70 -22.98 10.61 -14.67
C ASN A 70 -22.61 11.54 -13.52
N PRO A 71 -22.95 12.84 -13.55
CA PRO A 71 -22.60 13.80 -12.48
C PRO A 71 -23.06 13.42 -11.07
N LYS A 72 -24.01 12.50 -10.93
CA LYS A 72 -24.45 11.91 -9.65
C LYS A 72 -24.39 10.39 -9.75
N PRO A 73 -23.18 9.79 -9.71
CA PRO A 73 -23.02 8.36 -9.91
C PRO A 73 -23.68 7.59 -8.75
N SER A 74 -24.33 6.49 -9.08
CA SER A 74 -24.80 5.52 -8.10
C SER A 74 -23.63 4.76 -7.46
N GLY A 75 -23.91 4.00 -6.40
CA GLY A 75 -22.91 3.09 -5.83
C GLY A 75 -22.40 2.07 -6.86
N GLU A 76 -23.28 1.57 -7.73
CA GLU A 76 -22.93 0.63 -8.78
C GLU A 76 -22.00 1.26 -9.83
N ASP A 77 -22.27 2.51 -10.24
CA ASP A 77 -21.40 3.25 -11.16
C ASP A 77 -19.97 3.38 -10.59
N ILE A 78 -19.86 3.64 -9.28
CA ILE A 78 -18.58 3.77 -8.58
C ILE A 78 -17.86 2.41 -8.51
N VAL A 79 -18.60 1.34 -8.18
CA VAL A 79 -18.05 -0.03 -8.13
C VAL A 79 -17.50 -0.42 -9.50
N THR A 80 -18.25 -0.21 -10.57
CA THR A 80 -17.80 -0.47 -11.94
C THR A 80 -16.60 0.41 -12.32
N ALA A 81 -16.55 1.67 -11.87
CA ALA A 81 -15.42 2.54 -12.15
C ALA A 81 -14.13 2.11 -11.41
N LEU A 82 -14.26 1.50 -10.23
CA LEU A 82 -13.15 0.98 -9.43
C LEU A 82 -12.51 -0.26 -10.05
N GLU A 83 -13.26 -1.06 -10.80
CA GLU A 83 -12.73 -2.24 -11.48
C GLU A 83 -11.57 -1.87 -12.41
N LYS A 84 -10.42 -2.52 -12.20
CA LYS A 84 -9.19 -2.30 -12.98
C LYS A 84 -8.65 -0.87 -12.92
N LEU A 85 -9.11 -0.07 -11.94
CA LEU A 85 -8.62 1.27 -11.75
C LEU A 85 -7.15 1.25 -11.31
N GLU A 86 -6.37 2.16 -11.90
CA GLU A 86 -5.07 2.56 -11.38
C GLU A 86 -5.21 3.98 -10.80
N PHE A 87 -4.66 4.19 -9.60
CA PHE A 87 -4.72 5.49 -8.92
C PHE A 87 -3.50 5.72 -8.04
N GLU A 88 -3.23 6.99 -7.73
CA GLU A 88 -2.11 7.40 -6.89
C GLU A 88 -2.50 7.51 -5.41
N ALA A 89 -1.60 7.06 -4.53
CA ALA A 89 -1.76 7.11 -3.09
C ALA A 89 -0.44 7.53 -2.39
N PRO A 90 -0.45 7.82 -1.08
CA PRO A 90 0.78 8.00 -0.30
C PRO A 90 1.75 6.80 -0.40
N SER A 91 1.24 5.60 -0.67
CA SER A 91 2.04 4.38 -0.91
C SER A 91 2.56 4.27 -2.36
N GLY A 92 2.31 5.25 -3.21
CA GLY A 92 2.59 5.18 -4.65
C GLY A 92 1.39 4.66 -5.45
N THR A 93 1.63 4.25 -6.70
CA THR A 93 0.58 3.77 -7.59
C THR A 93 -0.06 2.49 -7.06
N VAL A 94 -1.39 2.44 -7.07
CA VAL A 94 -2.21 1.30 -6.69
C VAL A 94 -2.90 0.77 -7.94
N LYS A 95 -2.82 -0.54 -8.17
CA LYS A 95 -3.53 -1.21 -9.27
C LYS A 95 -4.59 -2.13 -8.73
N MET A 96 -5.85 -1.89 -9.05
CA MET A 96 -6.96 -2.80 -8.75
C MET A 96 -6.95 -3.94 -9.77
N SER A 97 -5.91 -4.78 -9.80
CA SER A 97 -5.66 -5.70 -10.92
C SER A 97 -6.12 -7.13 -10.67
N LEU A 98 -6.34 -7.55 -9.42
CA LEU A 98 -6.76 -8.91 -9.08
C LEU A 98 -8.22 -8.97 -8.64
N ALA A 99 -8.76 -10.19 -8.53
CA ALA A 99 -10.15 -10.45 -8.12
C ALA A 99 -11.17 -9.64 -8.93
N LYS A 100 -11.10 -9.71 -10.27
CA LYS A 100 -11.95 -8.91 -11.20
C LYS A 100 -11.80 -7.40 -11.02
N GLY A 101 -10.68 -6.96 -10.48
CA GLY A 101 -10.40 -5.57 -10.19
C GLY A 101 -10.93 -5.07 -8.85
N HIS A 102 -11.11 -5.97 -7.89
CA HIS A 102 -11.52 -5.65 -6.51
C HIS A 102 -10.39 -5.85 -5.50
N GLN A 103 -9.20 -6.26 -5.94
CA GLN A 103 -8.02 -6.40 -5.09
C GLN A 103 -6.91 -5.45 -5.55
N ALA A 104 -6.53 -4.55 -4.63
CA ALA A 104 -5.40 -3.66 -4.78
C ALA A 104 -4.08 -4.44 -4.75
N VAL A 105 -3.20 -4.15 -5.69
CA VAL A 105 -1.87 -4.73 -5.78
C VAL A 105 -0.83 -3.62 -5.85
N GLN A 106 0.21 -3.77 -5.03
CA GLN A 106 1.38 -2.92 -4.93
C GLN A 106 2.59 -3.77 -4.58
N GLU A 107 3.77 -3.18 -4.65
CA GLU A 107 4.99 -3.82 -4.18
C GLU A 107 4.91 -4.16 -2.68
N ASN A 108 5.79 -5.04 -2.22
CA ASN A 108 6.01 -5.32 -0.82
C ASN A 108 7.44 -4.91 -0.45
N ALA A 109 7.63 -4.30 0.73
CA ALA A 109 8.92 -3.89 1.21
C ALA A 109 9.22 -4.52 2.58
N ILE A 110 10.41 -5.10 2.69
CA ILE A 110 10.90 -5.75 3.91
C ILE A 110 12.27 -5.17 4.22
N GLY A 111 12.54 -4.86 5.48
CA GLY A 111 13.87 -4.44 5.92
C GLY A 111 14.13 -4.86 7.35
N ARG A 112 15.23 -4.37 7.91
CA ARG A 112 15.65 -4.64 9.29
C ARG A 112 15.54 -3.39 10.14
N PHE A 113 14.97 -3.53 11.33
CA PHE A 113 14.95 -2.48 12.32
C PHE A 113 16.37 -2.12 12.76
N LYS A 114 16.60 -0.82 12.98
CA LYS A 114 17.80 -0.31 13.64
C LYS A 114 17.47 0.93 14.45
N LEU A 115 18.02 1.03 15.67
CA LEU A 115 17.99 2.25 16.45
C LEU A 115 19.27 3.06 16.18
N GLN A 116 19.17 4.14 15.40
CA GLN A 116 20.31 5.01 15.09
C GLN A 116 20.21 6.32 15.88
N GLY A 117 21.10 6.53 16.85
CA GLY A 117 21.09 7.74 17.67
C GLY A 117 19.75 7.95 18.40
N GLY A 118 19.13 6.87 18.88
CA GLY A 118 17.81 6.91 19.53
C GLY A 118 16.62 7.04 18.58
N LYS A 119 16.84 7.10 17.26
CA LYS A 119 15.77 7.16 16.25
C LYS A 119 15.55 5.81 15.61
N ALA A 120 14.32 5.32 15.69
CA ALA A 120 13.88 4.11 15.00
C ALA A 120 13.94 4.31 13.48
N THR A 121 14.70 3.46 12.80
CA THR A 121 14.81 3.43 11.33
C THR A 121 14.75 2.00 10.80
N ILE A 122 14.63 1.85 9.48
CA ILE A 122 14.74 0.58 8.77
C ILE A 122 15.94 0.65 7.83
N VAL A 123 16.78 -0.38 7.84
CA VAL A 123 17.92 -0.58 6.96
C VAL A 123 17.75 -1.87 6.15
N ASP A 124 18.66 -2.14 5.21
CA ASP A 124 18.68 -3.36 4.38
C ASP A 124 17.32 -3.61 3.67
N VAL A 125 16.70 -2.55 3.17
CA VAL A 125 15.37 -2.64 2.56
C VAL A 125 15.46 -3.37 1.22
N LYS A 126 14.73 -4.47 1.11
CA LYS A 126 14.44 -5.16 -0.14
C LYS A 126 12.98 -4.92 -0.54
N ARG A 127 12.79 -4.53 -1.79
CA ARG A 127 11.47 -4.33 -2.40
C ARG A 127 11.18 -5.48 -3.37
N TYR A 128 9.95 -5.93 -3.36
CA TYR A 128 9.44 -7.00 -4.20
C TYR A 128 8.28 -6.45 -5.02
N PRO A 129 8.38 -6.44 -6.35
CA PRO A 129 7.32 -5.87 -7.19
C PRO A 129 6.01 -6.68 -7.05
N PRO A 130 4.85 -6.08 -7.39
CA PRO A 130 3.54 -6.74 -7.36
C PRO A 130 3.53 -8.19 -7.85
N GLU A 131 4.15 -8.43 -9.00
CA GLU A 131 4.23 -9.71 -9.69
C GLU A 131 5.18 -10.73 -9.03
N CYS A 132 6.03 -10.31 -8.08
CA CYS A 132 6.81 -11.24 -7.26
C CYS A 132 5.98 -11.84 -6.12
N VAL A 133 5.00 -11.08 -5.59
CA VAL A 133 4.34 -11.39 -4.31
C VAL A 133 2.83 -11.60 -4.43
N ASN A 134 2.29 -11.61 -5.66
CA ASN A 134 0.88 -11.89 -5.91
C ASN A 134 0.71 -12.88 -7.07
N PRO A 135 -0.32 -13.75 -7.01
CA PRO A 135 -0.61 -14.68 -8.09
C PRO A 135 -1.11 -13.95 -9.35
N PRO A 136 -1.00 -14.58 -10.54
CA PRO A 136 -1.68 -14.14 -11.74
C PRO A 136 -3.20 -14.05 -11.53
N GLU A 137 -3.87 -13.20 -12.29
CA GLU A 137 -5.33 -13.09 -12.24
C GLU A 137 -6.01 -14.44 -12.52
N GLY A 138 -7.09 -14.72 -11.78
CA GLY A 138 -7.82 -16.00 -11.86
C GLY A 138 -7.19 -17.14 -11.05
N THR A 139 -6.00 -16.94 -10.48
CA THR A 139 -5.33 -17.96 -9.65
C THR A 139 -5.44 -17.60 -8.17
N THR A 140 -5.86 -18.55 -7.33
CA THR A 140 -5.85 -18.34 -5.88
C THR A 140 -4.42 -18.39 -5.34
N ALA A 141 -4.14 -17.68 -4.25
CA ALA A 141 -2.81 -17.68 -3.64
C ALA A 141 -2.36 -19.11 -3.26
N ALA A 142 -3.26 -19.93 -2.71
CA ALA A 142 -2.96 -21.32 -2.33
C ALA A 142 -2.49 -22.16 -3.53
N LYS A 143 -3.23 -22.12 -4.66
CA LYS A 143 -2.85 -22.87 -5.87
C LYS A 143 -1.54 -22.37 -6.47
N TRP A 144 -1.30 -21.07 -6.44
CA TRP A 144 -0.07 -20.48 -6.96
C TRP A 144 1.17 -20.88 -6.14
N ILE A 145 1.03 -20.92 -4.81
CA ILE A 145 2.09 -21.39 -3.91
C ILE A 145 2.38 -22.88 -4.13
N GLU A 146 1.34 -23.71 -4.19
CA GLU A 146 1.46 -25.16 -4.42
C GLU A 146 2.16 -25.48 -5.75
N ALA A 147 1.89 -24.68 -6.79
CA ALA A 147 2.53 -24.80 -8.10
C ALA A 147 3.96 -24.23 -8.17
N GLY A 148 4.51 -23.69 -7.07
CA GLY A 148 5.87 -23.16 -7.03
C GLY A 148 6.04 -21.77 -7.66
N PHE A 149 5.05 -20.90 -7.49
CA PHE A 149 5.09 -19.49 -7.93
C PHE A 149 5.30 -19.26 -9.45
N PRO A 150 4.59 -19.98 -10.34
CA PRO A 150 4.77 -19.80 -11.78
C PRO A 150 4.52 -18.34 -12.20
N GLY A 151 5.41 -17.82 -13.04
CA GLY A 151 5.33 -16.46 -13.58
C GLY A 151 5.74 -15.34 -12.61
N ALA A 152 6.19 -15.66 -11.39
CA ALA A 152 6.70 -14.66 -10.47
C ALA A 152 7.92 -13.94 -11.06
N LYS A 153 8.00 -12.61 -10.87
CA LYS A 153 9.18 -11.82 -11.27
C LYS A 153 9.81 -11.15 -10.06
N CYS A 154 10.90 -11.72 -9.58
CA CYS A 154 11.74 -11.25 -8.49
C CYS A 154 13.18 -11.14 -9.01
#